data_AF-A0A0C3HGV3-F1
#
_entry.id   AF-A0A0C3HGV3-F1
#
_cell.length_a   1.000
_cell.length_b   1.000
_cell.length_c   1.000
_cell.angle_alpha   90.00
_cell.angle_beta   90.00
_cell.angle_gamma   90.00
#
_symmetry.space_group_name_H-M   'P 1'
#
loop_
_entity.id
_entity.type
_entity.pdbx_description
1 polymer ?
#
loop_
_entity_poly.entity_id
_entity_poly.type
_entity_poly.pdbx_seq_one_letter_code
_entity_poly.pdbx_strand_id
1 'polypeptide(L)'
;LVEVFHHFEQLSREQRNEYMKLHAHREFGTHKILSIFKTNRFEVHCSEGGIFLKCSRLNHACHPWANCTYEVIERKCLKVTALFDIAKGQELTISYTTIPRDLPRDYGFYCDCPSCPP
;
A
#
# COMPACT_ATOMS: atom_id res chain seq x y z
N LEU A 1 -4.23 1.41 17.44
CA LEU A 1 -4.42 -0.05 17.15
C LEU A 1 -5.87 -0.47 17.37
N VAL A 2 -6.49 -0.16 18.53
CA VAL A 2 -7.91 -0.45 18.79
C VAL A 2 -8.85 0.16 17.74
N GLU A 3 -8.54 1.37 17.28
CA GLU A 3 -9.30 2.08 16.25
C GLU A 3 -9.38 1.33 14.91
N VAL A 4 -8.35 0.58 14.52
CA VAL A 4 -8.36 -0.19 13.28
C VAL A 4 -9.45 -1.27 13.32
N PHE A 5 -9.58 -1.95 14.46
CA PHE A 5 -10.65 -2.94 14.66
C PHE A 5 -12.02 -2.28 14.69
N HIS A 6 -12.14 -1.13 15.37
CA HIS A 6 -13.39 -0.38 15.40
C HIS A 6 -13.86 0.03 13.99
N HIS A 7 -12.96 0.56 13.16
CA HIS A 7 -13.28 0.91 11.77
C HIS A 7 -13.56 -0.31 10.91
N PHE A 8 -12.81 -1.41 11.10
CA PHE A 8 -13.09 -2.66 10.40
C PHE A 8 -14.50 -3.20 10.71
N GLU A 9 -14.95 -3.08 11.96
CA GLU A 9 -16.31 -3.48 12.35
C GLU A 9 -17.41 -2.56 11.79
N GLN A 10 -17.08 -1.35 11.34
CA GLN A 10 -18.04 -0.48 10.66
C GLN A 10 -18.17 -0.77 9.16
N LEU A 11 -17.26 -1.56 8.58
CA LEU A 11 -17.30 -1.92 7.16
C LEU A 11 -18.44 -2.89 6.85
N SER A 12 -19.01 -2.77 5.65
CA SER A 12 -19.96 -3.77 5.12
C SER A 12 -19.28 -5.14 4.98
N ARG A 13 -20.08 -6.21 4.90
CA ARG A 13 -19.55 -7.56 4.72
C ARG A 13 -18.67 -7.68 3.47
N GLU A 14 -19.07 -7.04 2.38
CA GLU A 14 -18.35 -7.01 1.11
C GLU A 14 -17.02 -6.26 1.25
N GLN A 15 -17.02 -5.11 1.93
CA GLN A 15 -15.80 -4.35 2.21
C GLN A 15 -14.81 -5.12 3.09
N ARG A 16 -15.30 -5.81 4.14
CA ARG A 16 -14.48 -6.68 4.98
C ARG A 16 -13.89 -7.83 4.17
N ASN A 17 -14.67 -8.45 3.29
CA ASN A 17 -14.19 -9.52 2.42
C ASN A 17 -13.07 -9.03 1.48
N GLU A 18 -13.23 -7.87 0.85
CA GLU A 18 -12.18 -7.29 0.00
C GLU A 18 -10.93 -6.89 0.80
N TYR A 19 -11.12 -6.30 1.97
CA TYR A 19 -10.02 -5.98 2.89
C TYR A 19 -9.21 -7.23 3.24
N MET A 20 -9.90 -8.33 3.60
CA MET A 20 -9.26 -9.58 4.04
C MET A 20 -8.52 -10.35 2.93
N LYS A 21 -8.69 -9.94 1.66
CA LYS A 21 -7.95 -10.43 0.49
C LYS A 21 -6.63 -9.68 0.26
N LEU A 22 -6.40 -8.53 0.91
CA LEU A 22 -5.14 -7.81 0.81
C LEU A 22 -4.00 -8.60 1.47
N HIS A 23 -2.77 -8.29 1.06
CA HIS A 23 -1.58 -8.95 1.60
C HIS A 23 -1.39 -8.60 3.08
N ALA A 24 -0.89 -9.55 3.87
CA ALA A 24 -0.67 -9.39 5.30
C ALA A 24 0.78 -9.77 5.62
N HIS A 25 1.64 -8.78 5.83
CA HIS A 25 3.00 -9.03 6.29
C HIS A 25 2.96 -9.45 7.77
N ARG A 26 3.28 -10.72 8.02
CA ARG A 26 2.99 -11.39 9.30
C ARG A 26 3.93 -11.00 10.45
N GLU A 27 5.05 -10.32 10.19
CA GLU A 27 5.97 -9.89 11.26
C GLU A 27 5.39 -8.77 12.14
N PHE A 28 4.28 -8.15 11.74
CA PHE A 28 3.68 -7.02 12.45
C PHE A 28 2.70 -7.37 13.59
N GLY A 29 2.44 -8.66 13.85
CA GLY A 29 1.70 -9.11 15.03
C GLY A 29 0.68 -10.22 14.79
N THR A 30 0.06 -10.67 15.89
CA THR A 30 -0.80 -11.87 15.97
C THR A 30 -2.13 -11.78 15.21
N HIS A 31 -2.60 -10.57 14.84
CA HIS A 31 -3.91 -10.39 14.20
C HIS A 31 -3.83 -9.97 12.73
N LYS A 32 -4.47 -10.76 11.85
CA LYS A 32 -4.46 -10.55 10.39
C LYS A 32 -4.94 -9.16 9.98
N ILE A 33 -6.01 -8.65 10.61
CA ILE A 33 -6.55 -7.30 10.35
C ILE A 33 -5.46 -6.22 10.52
N LEU A 34 -4.76 -6.20 11.65
CA LEU A 34 -3.70 -5.21 11.89
C LEU A 34 -2.52 -5.37 10.93
N SER A 35 -2.18 -6.60 10.58
CA SER A 35 -1.11 -6.89 9.62
C SER A 35 -1.47 -6.32 8.24
N ILE A 36 -2.69 -6.56 7.76
CA ILE A 36 -3.19 -5.96 6.51
C ILE A 36 -3.15 -4.44 6.58
N PHE A 37 -3.66 -3.84 7.66
CA PHE A 37 -3.65 -2.39 7.80
C PHE A 37 -2.24 -1.82 7.71
N LYS A 38 -1.30 -2.38 8.47
CA LYS A 38 0.08 -1.89 8.50
C LYS A 38 0.75 -2.01 7.14
N THR A 39 0.55 -3.11 6.42
CA THR A 39 1.17 -3.36 5.12
C THR A 39 0.58 -2.54 3.97
N ASN A 40 -0.69 -2.14 4.02
CA ASN A 40 -1.40 -1.61 2.86
C ASN A 40 -1.90 -0.16 3.02
N ARG A 41 -1.70 0.46 4.19
CA ARG A 41 -2.19 1.81 4.46
C ARG A 41 -1.42 2.86 3.68
N PHE A 42 -2.14 3.86 3.23
CA PHE A 42 -1.60 5.11 2.72
C PHE A 42 -1.63 6.15 3.85
N GLU A 43 -0.62 7.01 3.89
CA GLU A 43 -0.64 8.21 4.73
C GLU A 43 -1.66 9.19 4.17
N VAL A 44 -2.68 9.52 4.97
CA VAL A 44 -3.80 10.39 4.56
C VAL A 44 -3.55 11.82 5.02
N HIS A 45 -3.19 11.99 6.30
CA HIS A 45 -2.94 13.31 6.87
C HIS A 45 -2.11 13.17 8.17
N CYS A 46 -0.91 13.74 8.20
CA CYS A 46 0.02 13.65 9.33
C CYS A 46 0.24 12.19 9.78
N SER A 47 -0.37 11.79 10.90
CA SER A 47 -0.25 10.45 11.48
C SER A 47 -1.44 9.52 11.16
N GLU A 48 -2.41 9.98 10.36
CA GLU A 48 -3.58 9.18 9.97
C GLU A 48 -3.26 8.28 8.76
N GLY A 49 -3.55 6.99 8.92
CA GLY A 49 -3.45 6.00 7.85
C GLY A 49 -4.82 5.55 7.34
N GLY A 50 -4.96 5.34 6.04
CA GLY A 50 -6.20 4.89 5.41
C GLY A 50 -5.97 3.75 4.42
N ILE A 51 -7.01 2.93 4.21
CA ILE A 51 -6.99 1.86 3.20
C ILE A 51 -7.80 2.29 1.99
N PHE A 52 -7.16 2.23 0.83
CA PHE A 52 -7.77 2.47 -0.47
C PHE A 52 -7.72 1.17 -1.25
N LEU A 53 -8.77 0.35 -1.16
CA LEU A 53 -8.78 -1.05 -1.62
C LEU A 53 -8.19 -1.30 -3.01
N LYS A 54 -8.42 -0.39 -3.97
CA LYS A 54 -7.86 -0.50 -5.33
C LYS A 54 -6.37 -0.13 -5.36
N CYS A 55 -5.98 0.93 -4.66
CA CYS A 55 -4.62 1.46 -4.66
C CYS A 55 -3.67 0.61 -3.81
N SER A 56 -4.17 -0.05 -2.76
CA SER A 56 -3.44 -1.04 -1.97
C SER A 56 -3.00 -2.29 -2.77
N ARG A 57 -3.36 -2.38 -4.06
CA ARG A 57 -2.94 -3.45 -4.97
C ARG A 57 -1.80 -3.03 -5.91
N LEU A 58 -1.42 -1.76 -5.91
CA LEU A 58 -0.29 -1.25 -6.69
C LEU A 58 1.00 -1.72 -6.04
N ASN A 59 1.87 -2.38 -6.79
CA ASN A 59 3.16 -2.86 -6.29
C ASN A 59 4.21 -1.75 -6.18
N HIS A 60 5.32 -2.08 -5.54
CA HIS A 60 6.46 -1.20 -5.36
C HIS A 60 7.42 -1.25 -6.55
N ALA A 61 7.91 -0.07 -6.96
CA ALA A 61 9.21 0.06 -7.61
C ALA A 61 9.93 1.27 -6.99
N CYS A 62 11.27 1.22 -6.93
CA CYS A 62 12.03 2.37 -6.44
C CYS A 62 11.98 3.53 -7.45
N HIS A 63 12.15 4.77 -7.01
CA HIS A 63 12.40 5.88 -7.93
C HIS A 63 13.75 5.66 -8.65
N PRO A 64 13.87 5.89 -9.98
CA PRO A 64 12.86 6.46 -10.91
C PRO A 64 11.98 5.43 -11.64
N TRP A 65 12.01 4.15 -11.26
CA TRP A 65 11.29 3.06 -11.96
C TRP A 65 9.81 2.95 -11.61
N ALA A 66 9.37 3.52 -10.47
CA ALA A 66 7.95 3.73 -10.22
C ALA A 66 7.34 4.62 -11.32
N ASN A 67 6.29 4.13 -11.98
CA ASN A 67 5.65 4.86 -13.08
C ASN A 67 4.40 5.65 -12.66
N CYS A 68 3.96 5.51 -11.42
CA CYS A 68 2.90 6.30 -10.84
C CYS A 68 3.34 7.00 -9.55
N THR A 69 2.73 8.14 -9.29
CA THR A 69 2.70 8.80 -7.98
C THR A 69 1.26 8.86 -7.47
N TYR A 70 1.07 9.19 -6.21
CA TYR A 70 -0.25 9.40 -5.64
C TYR A 70 -0.31 10.66 -4.79
N GLU A 71 -1.52 11.21 -4.69
CA GLU A 71 -1.86 12.28 -3.76
C GLU A 71 -3.22 12.01 -3.13
N VAL A 72 -3.38 12.40 -1.87
CA VAL A 72 -4.66 12.34 -1.16
C VAL A 72 -5.33 13.70 -1.35
N ILE A 73 -6.31 13.77 -2.25
CA ILE A 73 -7.02 15.04 -2.55
C ILE A 73 -8.00 15.37 -1.42
N GLU A 74 -8.59 14.35 -0.81
CA GLU A 74 -9.52 14.43 0.32
C GLU A 74 -9.33 13.19 1.20
N ARG A 75 -9.78 13.21 2.47
CA ARG A 75 -9.63 12.07 3.41
C ARG A 75 -10.15 10.71 2.89
N LYS A 76 -10.95 10.70 1.81
CA LYS A 76 -11.55 9.50 1.21
C LYS A 76 -11.23 9.31 -0.28
N CYS A 77 -10.36 10.13 -0.88
CA CYS A 77 -10.03 10.06 -2.29
C CYS A 77 -8.51 10.04 -2.52
N LEU A 78 -8.01 8.94 -3.09
CA LEU A 78 -6.63 8.81 -3.55
C LEU A 78 -6.61 9.01 -5.07
N LYS A 79 -5.84 9.99 -5.53
CA LYS A 79 -5.58 10.21 -6.95
C LYS A 79 -4.22 9.63 -7.30
N VAL A 80 -4.19 8.74 -8.28
CA VAL A 80 -2.96 8.15 -8.82
C VAL A 80 -2.68 8.79 -10.18
N THR A 81 -1.48 9.31 -10.36
CA THR A 81 -1.06 10.03 -11.56
C THR A 81 0.12 9.31 -12.18
N ALA A 82 0.04 9.00 -13.48
CA ALA A 82 1.17 8.47 -14.24
C ALA A 82 2.27 9.53 -14.36
N LEU A 83 3.52 9.14 -14.14
CA LEU A 83 4.70 10.01 -14.28
C LEU A 83 5.27 9.97 -15.70
N PHE A 84 4.98 8.89 -16.43
CA PHE A 84 5.46 8.62 -17.78
C PHE A 84 4.36 7.93 -18.59
N ASP A 85 4.56 7.78 -19.89
CA ASP A 85 3.70 6.94 -20.73
C ASP A 85 3.75 5.48 -20.26
N ILE A 86 2.59 4.85 -20.12
CA ILE A 86 2.45 3.47 -19.65
C ILE A 86 1.84 2.65 -20.77
N ALA A 87 2.59 1.66 -21.26
CA ALA A 87 2.11 0.78 -22.32
C ALA A 87 0.99 -0.14 -21.82
N LYS A 88 0.10 -0.56 -22.73
CA LYS A 88 -0.92 -1.57 -22.40
C LYS A 88 -0.25 -2.85 -21.92
N GLY A 89 -0.64 -3.32 -20.73
CA GLY A 89 -0.08 -4.52 -20.11
C GLY A 89 1.15 -4.28 -19.24
N GLN A 90 1.70 -3.07 -19.25
CA GLN A 90 2.72 -2.67 -18.28
C GLN A 90 2.08 -2.52 -16.89
N GLU A 91 2.77 -3.01 -15.87
CA GLU A 91 2.32 -2.91 -14.49
C GLU A 91 2.35 -1.47 -13.97
N LEU A 92 1.36 -1.10 -13.17
CA LEU A 92 1.32 0.17 -12.45
C LEU A 92 2.02 0.02 -11.11
N THR A 93 3.02 0.86 -10.84
CA THR A 93 3.86 0.79 -9.64
C THR A 93 3.97 2.17 -8.98
N ILE A 94 4.05 2.18 -7.66
CA ILE A 94 4.30 3.37 -6.84
C ILE A 94 5.53 3.16 -5.97
N SER A 95 6.15 4.24 -5.48
CA SER A 95 7.21 4.12 -4.48
C SER A 95 6.61 4.10 -3.07
N TYR A 96 6.87 3.01 -2.32
CA TYR A 96 6.40 2.84 -0.94
C TYR A 96 7.32 3.52 0.08
N THR A 97 8.59 3.65 -0.26
CA THR A 97 9.64 4.16 0.64
C THR A 97 10.78 4.73 -0.20
N THR A 98 11.47 5.71 0.35
CA THR A 98 12.72 6.25 -0.21
C THR A 98 13.95 5.46 0.24
N ILE A 99 13.78 4.48 1.14
CA ILE A 99 14.84 3.68 1.74
C ILE A 99 14.59 2.19 1.43
N PRO A 100 15.08 1.65 0.29
CA PRO A 100 14.75 0.29 -0.16
C PRO A 100 15.13 -0.83 0.81
N ARG A 101 16.19 -0.63 1.62
CA ARG A 101 16.63 -1.57 2.67
C ARG A 101 15.57 -1.82 3.76
N ASP A 102 14.56 -0.97 3.86
CA ASP A 102 13.48 -1.12 4.82
C ASP A 102 12.33 -2.00 4.29
N LEU A 103 12.28 -2.30 2.99
CA LEU A 103 11.22 -3.10 2.38
C LEU A 103 11.06 -4.51 3.00
N PRO A 104 12.13 -5.26 3.32
CA PRO A 104 11.97 -6.57 3.95
C PRO A 104 11.32 -6.47 5.32
N ARG A 105 11.71 -5.47 6.12
CA ARG A 105 11.16 -5.22 7.46
C ARG A 105 9.71 -4.72 7.39
N ASP A 106 9.42 -3.82 6.47
CA ASP A 106 8.16 -3.09 6.47
C ASP A 106 7.07 -3.75 5.61
N TYR A 107 7.48 -4.55 4.62
CA TYR A 107 6.57 -5.16 3.64
C TYR A 107 6.86 -6.64 3.35
N GLY A 108 7.98 -7.19 3.84
CA GLY A 108 8.29 -8.62 3.70
C GLY A 108 8.78 -9.06 2.34
N PHE A 109 9.32 -8.15 1.52
CA PHE A 109 9.88 -8.49 0.22
C PHE A 109 11.14 -7.68 -0.09
N TYR A 110 11.95 -8.19 -1.02
CA TYR A 110 13.07 -7.48 -1.64
C TYR A 110 12.63 -6.98 -3.01
N CYS A 111 12.89 -5.71 -3.33
CA CYS A 111 12.57 -5.17 -4.64
C CYS A 111 13.60 -5.62 -5.67
N ASP A 112 13.11 -6.01 -6.84
CA ASP A 112 13.87 -6.48 -8.00
C ASP A 112 13.95 -5.42 -9.11
N CYS A 113 13.54 -4.18 -8.85
CA CYS A 113 13.64 -3.12 -9.84
C CYS A 113 15.11 -2.79 -10.15
N PRO A 114 15.42 -2.19 -11.31
CA PRO A 114 16.81 -1.96 -11.71
C PRO A 114 17.60 -0.97 -10.84
N SER A 115 16.96 -0.26 -9.91
CA SER A 115 17.64 0.58 -8.91
C SER A 115 18.12 -0.21 -7.68
N CYS A 116 17.63 -1.44 -7.48
CA CYS A 116 18.05 -2.29 -6.37
C CYS A 116 19.15 -3.26 -6.80
N PRO A 117 20.04 -3.67 -5.88
CA PRO A 117 20.98 -4.74 -6.14
C PRO A 117 20.23 -6.06 -6.38
N PRO A 118 20.77 -6.94 -7.24
CA PRO A 118 20.21 -8.27 -7.51
C PRO A 118 20.29 -9.21 -6.30
#